data_AF-A0A196MVL3-F1
#
_entry.id   AF-A0A196MVL3-F1
#
_cell.length_a   1.000
_cell.length_b   1.000
_cell.length_c   1.000
_cell.angle_alpha   90.00
_cell.angle_beta   90.00
_cell.angle_gamma   90.00
#
_symmetry.space_group_name_H-M   'P 1'
#
loop_
_entity.id
_entity.type
_entity.pdbx_description
1 polymer ?
#
loop_
_entity_poly.entity_id
_entity_poly.type
_entity_poly.pdbx_seq_one_letter_code
_entity_poly.pdbx_strand_id
1 'polypeptide(L)'
;MLSAWPKLNRSIAAWADRRGRAVVSFVDFRLEPLIPLWIGTVVLIAFGKILPASMPARSLTDVATMLLPFLLVALSPIVGYRVALGCFPFNPLASQPSFRLCRLGSWRRVDPLTARANPAFGPHGFMASLLAGLLLNVPFRTAEFLAAVPAIGTSAPAWAQVIMNAMVLDVIVMNFFYIVCFVMALRAAPLFPRMLLFVWVADIMMQLSIAQAVASAPDLPSSIGPAVKDLLLGNIQKVLISATLWLPYLILSDRINITFRARIRA
;
A
#
# COMPACT_ATOMS: atom_id res chain seq x y z
N MET A 1 -42.62 8.11 6.25
CA MET A 1 -41.46 7.23 5.90
C MET A 1 -40.12 7.96 5.74
N LEU A 2 -40.06 9.29 5.54
CA LEU A 2 -38.79 10.04 5.38
C LEU A 2 -38.07 10.45 6.69
N SER A 3 -38.69 10.29 7.86
CA SER A 3 -38.11 10.69 9.17
C SER A 3 -37.17 9.65 9.80
N ALA A 4 -37.15 8.42 9.30
CA ALA A 4 -36.26 7.35 9.77
C ALA A 4 -34.86 7.41 9.13
N TRP A 5 -34.75 8.00 7.94
CA TRP A 5 -33.51 8.08 7.17
C TRP A 5 -32.37 8.83 7.88
N PRO A 6 -32.60 9.99 8.53
CA PRO A 6 -31.54 10.71 9.25
C PRO A 6 -31.06 9.95 10.50
N LYS A 7 -31.96 9.20 11.16
CA LYS A 7 -31.63 8.42 12.35
C LYS A 7 -30.83 7.17 11.99
N LEU A 8 -31.21 6.47 10.92
CA LEU A 8 -30.49 5.31 10.40
C LEU A 8 -29.07 5.70 9.91
N ASN A 9 -28.94 6.85 9.23
CA ASN A 9 -27.64 7.31 8.76
C ASN A 9 -26.70 7.67 9.93
N ARG A 10 -27.24 8.27 11.01
CA ARG A 10 -26.46 8.57 12.23
C ARG A 10 -26.03 7.32 12.98
N SER A 11 -26.88 6.29 13.08
CA SER A 11 -26.54 5.04 13.77
C SER A 11 -25.50 4.23 12.99
N ILE A 12 -25.60 4.16 11.66
CA ILE A 12 -24.59 3.54 10.79
C ILE A 12 -23.26 4.29 10.90
N ALA A 13 -23.27 5.62 10.83
CA ALA A 13 -22.06 6.43 10.97
C ALA A 13 -21.39 6.21 12.34
N ALA A 14 -22.15 6.23 13.44
CA ALA A 14 -21.63 6.01 14.78
C ALA A 14 -21.13 4.57 15.02
N TRP A 15 -21.74 3.58 14.35
CA TRP A 15 -21.26 2.20 14.36
C TRP A 15 -19.94 2.04 13.60
N ALA A 16 -19.85 2.60 12.39
CA ALA A 16 -18.65 2.59 11.57
C ALA A 16 -17.49 3.33 12.24
N ASP A 17 -17.80 4.39 12.96
CA ASP A 17 -16.85 5.20 13.72
C ASP A 17 -16.25 4.44 14.91
N ARG A 18 -17.08 3.76 15.71
CA ARG A 18 -16.64 2.89 16.81
C ARG A 18 -15.81 1.70 16.32
N ARG A 19 -16.30 1.01 15.28
CA ARG A 19 -15.60 -0.14 14.70
C ARG A 19 -14.30 0.28 14.02
N GLY A 20 -14.30 1.43 13.34
CA GLY A 20 -13.11 2.03 12.73
C GLY A 20 -12.04 2.37 13.77
N ARG A 21 -12.42 2.99 14.89
CA ARG A 21 -11.49 3.22 16.02
C ARG A 21 -10.89 1.93 16.56
N ALA A 22 -11.70 0.90 16.74
CA ALA A 22 -11.23 -0.40 17.23
C ALA A 22 -10.27 -1.08 16.26
N VAL A 23 -10.52 -1.01 14.95
CA VAL A 23 -9.62 -1.55 13.92
C VAL A 23 -8.30 -0.79 13.91
N VAL A 24 -8.34 0.54 13.95
CA VAL A 24 -7.14 1.37 13.94
C VAL A 24 -6.30 1.14 15.19
N SER A 25 -6.92 1.09 16.38
CA SER A 25 -6.19 0.80 17.62
C SER A 25 -5.64 -0.63 17.62
N PHE A 26 -6.43 -1.60 17.19
CA PHE A 26 -5.98 -2.99 17.08
C PHE A 26 -4.74 -3.09 16.19
N VAL A 27 -4.77 -2.47 15.01
CA VAL A 27 -3.65 -2.50 14.08
C VAL A 27 -2.44 -1.78 14.68
N ASP A 28 -2.60 -0.58 15.24
CA ASP A 28 -1.47 0.18 15.85
C ASP A 28 -0.77 -0.64 16.95
N PHE A 29 -1.53 -1.32 17.82
CA PHE A 29 -0.95 -2.15 18.90
C PHE A 29 -0.44 -3.53 18.46
N ARG A 30 -0.97 -4.10 17.37
CA ARG A 30 -0.63 -5.47 16.93
C ARG A 30 0.35 -5.53 15.76
N LEU A 31 0.75 -4.40 15.17
CA LEU A 31 1.67 -4.41 14.04
C LEU A 31 3.02 -5.04 14.37
N GLU A 32 3.60 -4.76 15.54
CA GLU A 32 4.90 -5.35 15.92
C GLU A 32 4.88 -6.89 16.00
N PRO A 33 3.92 -7.56 16.68
CA PRO A 33 3.86 -9.02 16.66
C PRO A 33 3.42 -9.62 15.31
N LEU A 34 2.79 -8.84 14.42
CA LEU A 34 2.48 -9.30 13.06
C LEU A 34 3.73 -9.35 12.16
N ILE A 35 4.78 -8.58 12.45
CA ILE A 35 6.03 -8.59 11.68
C ILE A 35 6.71 -9.98 11.68
N PRO A 36 7.01 -10.63 12.81
CA PRO A 36 7.64 -11.95 12.79
C PRO A 36 6.74 -13.01 12.14
N LEU A 37 5.41 -12.93 12.32
CA LEU A 37 4.46 -13.82 11.64
C LEU A 37 4.51 -13.63 10.11
N TRP A 38 4.58 -12.39 9.65
CA TRP A 38 4.72 -12.04 8.24
C TRP A 38 6.02 -12.60 7.65
N ILE A 39 7.16 -12.31 8.28
CA ILE A 39 8.47 -12.83 7.84
C ILE A 39 8.43 -14.35 7.78
N GLY A 40 7.99 -15.00 8.87
CA GLY A 40 7.91 -16.46 8.95
C GLY A 40 7.06 -17.06 7.82
N THR A 41 5.91 -16.43 7.51
CA THR A 41 5.01 -16.88 6.44
C THR A 41 5.66 -16.76 5.06
N VAL A 42 6.24 -15.59 4.72
CA VAL A 42 6.87 -15.38 3.41
C VAL A 42 8.08 -16.29 3.24
N VAL A 43 8.89 -16.45 4.29
CA VAL A 43 10.06 -17.34 4.29
C VAL A 43 9.65 -18.80 4.11
N LEU A 44 8.63 -19.26 4.83
CA LEU A 44 8.10 -20.63 4.69
C LEU A 44 7.65 -20.90 3.24
N ILE A 45 6.91 -19.96 2.63
CA ILE A 45 6.47 -20.08 1.24
C ILE A 45 7.67 -20.08 0.29
N ALA A 46 8.66 -19.22 0.52
CA ALA A 46 9.87 -19.16 -0.30
C ALA A 46 10.63 -20.50 -0.29
N PHE A 47 10.83 -21.10 0.89
CA PHE A 47 11.42 -22.45 1.00
C PHE A 47 10.57 -23.50 0.29
N GLY A 48 9.24 -23.45 0.47
CA GLY A 48 8.31 -24.32 -0.22
C GLY A 48 8.38 -24.23 -1.75
N LYS A 49 8.76 -23.08 -2.31
CA LYS A 49 8.95 -22.89 -3.75
C LYS A 49 10.32 -23.35 -4.27
N ILE A 50 11.34 -23.34 -3.43
CA ILE A 50 12.69 -23.78 -3.80
C ILE A 50 12.79 -25.32 -3.84
N LEU A 51 12.10 -26.01 -2.93
CA LEU A 51 12.12 -27.48 -2.85
C LEU A 51 11.71 -28.19 -4.17
N PRO A 52 10.63 -27.80 -4.86
CA PRO A 52 10.23 -28.39 -6.14
C PRO A 52 10.86 -27.69 -7.37
N ALA A 53 11.85 -26.80 -7.18
CA ALA A 53 12.40 -26.04 -8.30
C ALA A 53 13.01 -26.97 -9.35
N SER A 54 12.59 -26.80 -10.60
CA SER A 54 13.02 -27.66 -11.74
C SER A 54 14.53 -27.61 -12.01
N MET A 55 15.22 -26.59 -11.48
CA MET A 55 16.67 -26.47 -11.46
C MET A 55 17.15 -26.54 -10.00
N PRO A 56 17.53 -27.73 -9.50
CA PRO A 56 17.94 -27.87 -8.11
C PRO A 56 19.20 -27.04 -7.82
N ALA A 57 19.21 -26.36 -6.69
CA ALA A 57 20.36 -25.60 -6.24
C ALA A 57 21.57 -26.54 -6.06
N ARG A 58 22.69 -26.21 -6.69
CA ARG A 58 23.91 -27.05 -6.66
C ARG A 58 24.87 -26.62 -5.55
N SER A 59 24.70 -25.40 -5.03
CA SER A 59 25.53 -24.81 -3.98
C SER A 59 24.70 -24.00 -2.98
N LEU A 60 25.28 -23.72 -1.80
CA LEU A 60 24.67 -22.81 -0.82
C LEU A 60 24.48 -21.39 -1.38
N THR A 61 25.39 -20.95 -2.26
CA THR A 61 25.29 -19.66 -2.94
C THR A 61 24.09 -19.60 -3.86
N ASP A 62 23.76 -20.70 -4.55
CA ASP A 62 22.56 -20.76 -5.41
C ASP A 62 21.29 -20.67 -4.57
N VAL A 63 21.23 -21.37 -3.44
CA VAL A 63 20.10 -21.28 -2.50
C VAL A 63 19.95 -19.85 -1.98
N ALA A 64 21.06 -19.21 -1.59
CA ALA A 64 21.03 -17.82 -1.13
C ALA A 64 20.54 -16.86 -2.23
N THR A 65 20.98 -17.06 -3.47
CA THR A 65 20.56 -16.24 -4.62
C THR A 65 19.07 -16.44 -4.95
N MET A 66 18.57 -17.68 -4.85
CA MET A 66 17.15 -17.98 -5.05
C MET A 66 16.27 -17.42 -3.92
N LEU A 67 16.76 -17.40 -2.68
CA LEU A 67 16.03 -16.85 -1.53
C LEU A 67 16.02 -15.32 -1.47
N LEU A 68 17.10 -14.68 -1.95
CA LEU A 68 17.32 -13.24 -1.79
C LEU A 68 16.11 -12.39 -2.24
N PRO A 69 15.49 -12.60 -3.42
CA PRO A 69 14.32 -11.83 -3.84
C PRO A 69 13.16 -11.93 -2.86
N PHE A 70 12.88 -13.13 -2.34
CA PHE A 70 11.80 -13.35 -1.39
C PHE A 70 12.08 -12.71 -0.03
N LEU A 71 13.34 -12.75 0.42
CA LEU A 71 13.77 -12.07 1.65
C LEU A 71 13.62 -10.55 1.51
N LEU A 72 14.01 -9.98 0.37
CA LEU A 72 13.85 -8.55 0.11
C LEU A 72 12.37 -8.14 0.08
N VAL A 73 11.51 -8.95 -0.55
CA VAL A 73 10.06 -8.74 -0.54
C VAL A 73 9.47 -8.82 0.88
N ALA A 74 9.96 -9.75 1.72
CA ALA A 74 9.53 -9.87 3.12
C ALA A 74 9.96 -8.65 3.95
N LEU A 75 11.16 -8.15 3.73
CA LEU A 75 11.77 -7.04 4.49
C LEU A 75 11.27 -5.66 4.04
N SER A 76 10.89 -5.49 2.77
CA SER A 76 10.52 -4.17 2.24
C SER A 76 9.42 -3.43 3.00
N PRO A 77 8.28 -4.05 3.40
CA PRO A 77 7.28 -3.34 4.20
C PRO A 77 7.77 -3.06 5.64
N ILE A 78 8.71 -3.83 6.17
CA ILE A 78 9.25 -3.61 7.51
C ILE A 78 10.15 -2.39 7.51
N VAL A 79 11.04 -2.30 6.51
CA VAL A 79 11.89 -1.13 6.32
C VAL A 79 11.02 0.12 6.11
N GLY A 80 10.00 0.05 5.24
CA GLY A 80 9.07 1.15 5.02
C GLY A 80 8.34 1.59 6.29
N TYR A 81 7.87 0.62 7.09
CA TYR A 81 7.23 0.89 8.38
C TYR A 81 8.18 1.61 9.36
N ARG A 82 9.41 1.09 9.54
CA ARG A 82 10.40 1.66 10.47
C ARG A 82 10.86 3.05 10.03
N VAL A 83 11.12 3.24 8.73
CA VAL A 83 11.47 4.54 8.16
C VAL A 83 10.34 5.54 8.37
N ALA A 84 9.10 5.18 8.04
CA ALA A 84 7.96 6.07 8.22
C ALA A 84 7.72 6.43 9.69
N LEU A 85 7.88 5.49 10.62
CA LEU A 85 7.77 5.78 12.06
C LEU A 85 8.84 6.77 12.53
N GLY A 86 10.08 6.62 12.04
CA GLY A 86 11.18 7.54 12.37
C GLY A 86 10.96 8.95 11.79
N CYS A 87 10.45 9.03 10.55
CA CYS A 87 10.22 10.31 9.87
C CYS A 87 8.95 11.04 10.32
N PHE A 88 7.92 10.30 10.75
CA PHE A 88 6.62 10.84 11.13
C PHE A 88 6.25 10.46 12.57
N PRO A 89 6.93 11.06 13.57
CA PRO A 89 6.55 10.86 14.97
C PRO A 89 5.13 11.35 15.21
N PHE A 90 4.52 10.91 16.31
CA PHE A 90 3.20 11.38 16.75
C PHE A 90 3.31 12.82 17.27
N ASN A 91 3.59 13.78 16.38
CA ASN A 91 3.81 15.17 16.75
C ASN A 91 2.50 15.95 16.64
N PRO A 92 2.03 16.57 17.74
CA PRO A 92 0.79 17.31 17.74
C PRO A 92 0.76 18.57 16.89
N LEU A 93 1.92 19.09 16.47
CA LEU A 93 2.08 20.39 15.83
C LEU A 93 2.83 20.30 14.50
N ALA A 94 2.65 19.20 13.75
CA ALA A 94 3.26 19.05 12.44
C ALA A 94 2.92 20.24 11.52
N SER A 95 3.96 20.88 10.98
CA SER A 95 3.82 22.04 10.10
C SER A 95 3.06 21.67 8.82
N GLN A 96 2.11 22.52 8.42
CA GLN A 96 1.41 22.35 7.15
C GLN A 96 2.35 22.66 5.97
N PRO A 97 2.29 21.88 4.88
CA PRO A 97 3.10 22.16 3.69
C PRO A 97 2.74 23.51 3.05
N SER A 98 3.76 24.23 2.58
CA SER A 98 3.64 25.57 1.96
C SER A 98 2.78 25.55 0.70
N PHE A 99 3.02 24.59 -0.20
CA PHE A 99 2.25 24.40 -1.42
C PHE A 99 0.94 23.67 -1.15
N ARG A 100 -0.16 24.01 -1.85
CA ARG A 100 -1.51 23.48 -1.59
C ARG A 100 -2.19 23.02 -2.88
N LEU A 101 -2.34 21.70 -3.04
CA LEU A 101 -2.94 21.08 -4.23
C LEU A 101 -4.47 21.20 -4.30
N CYS A 102 -5.18 21.18 -3.16
CA CYS A 102 -6.65 21.27 -3.14
C CYS A 102 -7.11 22.65 -2.67
N ARG A 103 -7.72 23.41 -3.60
CA ARG A 103 -8.46 24.67 -3.36
C ARG A 103 -9.97 24.54 -3.58
N LEU A 104 -10.45 23.36 -3.98
CA LEU A 104 -11.84 23.16 -4.32
C LEU A 104 -12.74 23.18 -3.07
N GLY A 105 -13.76 24.04 -3.04
CA GLY A 105 -14.73 24.19 -1.95
C GLY A 105 -14.48 25.37 -1.01
N SER A 106 -15.51 25.76 -0.26
CA SER A 106 -15.46 26.86 0.73
C SER A 106 -14.88 26.37 2.05
N TRP A 107 -13.56 26.49 2.22
CA TRP A 107 -12.85 26.00 3.40
C TRP A 107 -12.20 27.14 4.19
N ARG A 108 -12.43 27.15 5.50
CA ARG A 108 -11.75 28.05 6.45
C ARG A 108 -10.61 27.29 7.15
N ARG A 109 -9.46 27.96 7.29
CA ARG A 109 -8.31 27.43 8.04
C ARG A 109 -8.59 27.52 9.54
N VAL A 110 -8.15 26.49 10.26
CA VAL A 110 -8.19 26.46 11.72
C VAL A 110 -6.79 26.13 12.25
N ASP A 111 -6.51 26.53 13.48
CA ASP A 111 -5.31 26.10 14.17
C ASP A 111 -5.36 24.59 14.51
N PRO A 112 -4.20 23.95 14.76
CA PRO A 112 -4.14 22.51 15.04
C PRO A 112 -4.95 22.07 16.27
N LEU A 113 -5.14 22.93 17.28
CA LEU A 113 -5.90 22.58 18.49
C LEU A 113 -7.39 22.55 18.19
N THR A 114 -7.91 23.58 17.50
CA THR A 114 -9.29 23.61 17.02
C THR A 114 -9.58 22.45 16.07
N ALA A 115 -8.61 22.08 15.22
CA ALA A 115 -8.76 20.91 14.34
C ALA A 115 -8.94 19.61 15.13
N ARG A 116 -8.17 19.42 16.21
CA ARG A 116 -8.21 18.20 17.05
C ARG A 116 -9.43 18.13 17.94
N ALA A 117 -9.95 19.28 18.39
CA ALA A 117 -11.19 19.34 19.15
C ALA A 117 -12.41 18.95 18.29
N ASN A 118 -12.27 18.95 16.96
CA ASN A 118 -13.35 18.56 16.06
C ASN A 118 -13.61 17.05 16.14
N PRO A 119 -14.87 16.60 16.31
CA PRO A 119 -15.22 15.19 16.40
C PRO A 119 -14.91 14.39 15.11
N ALA A 120 -14.79 15.06 13.97
CA ALA A 120 -14.39 14.44 12.70
C ALA A 120 -12.86 14.28 12.55
N PHE A 121 -12.05 14.69 13.52
CA PHE A 121 -10.61 14.55 13.47
C PHE A 121 -10.16 13.11 13.72
N GLY A 122 -9.28 12.62 12.86
CA GLY A 122 -8.54 11.39 13.06
C GLY A 122 -8.89 10.25 12.09
N PRO A 123 -8.10 9.15 12.15
CA PRO A 123 -8.11 8.05 11.19
C PRO A 123 -9.31 7.07 11.27
N HIS A 124 -10.49 7.51 11.69
CA HIS A 124 -11.65 6.64 11.94
C HIS A 124 -12.80 6.81 10.91
N GLY A 125 -13.84 6.00 11.05
CA GLY A 125 -14.96 5.94 10.09
C GLY A 125 -14.53 5.41 8.72
N PHE A 126 -14.94 6.07 7.63
CA PHE A 126 -14.58 5.68 6.26
C PHE A 126 -13.07 5.77 5.98
N MET A 127 -12.33 6.55 6.76
CA MET A 127 -10.87 6.57 6.66
C MET A 127 -10.23 5.27 7.18
N ALA A 128 -10.89 4.55 8.09
CA ALA A 128 -10.40 3.27 8.59
C ALA A 128 -10.44 2.19 7.50
N SER A 129 -11.42 2.20 6.59
CA SER A 129 -11.43 1.28 5.44
C SER A 129 -10.34 1.62 4.43
N LEU A 130 -9.99 2.90 4.24
CA LEU A 130 -8.81 3.29 3.47
C LEU A 130 -7.52 2.73 4.10
N LEU A 131 -7.35 2.90 5.41
CA LEU A 131 -6.20 2.35 6.15
C LEU A 131 -6.11 0.83 6.02
N ALA A 132 -7.24 0.13 6.19
CA ALA A 132 -7.30 -1.31 5.98
C ALA A 132 -6.94 -1.68 4.53
N GLY A 133 -7.43 -0.93 3.54
CA GLY A 133 -7.10 -1.13 2.14
C GLY A 133 -5.61 -0.92 1.83
N LEU A 134 -4.99 0.11 2.40
CA LEU A 134 -3.54 0.35 2.28
C LEU A 134 -2.73 -0.79 2.89
N LEU A 135 -3.13 -1.25 4.08
CA LEU A 135 -2.45 -2.35 4.77
C LEU A 135 -2.61 -3.67 4.02
N LEU A 136 -3.83 -3.97 3.53
CA LEU A 136 -4.13 -5.20 2.79
C LEU A 136 -3.49 -5.23 1.40
N ASN A 137 -3.11 -4.08 0.84
CA ASN A 137 -2.41 -4.04 -0.44
C ASN A 137 -1.09 -4.84 -0.38
N VAL A 138 -0.34 -4.74 0.72
CA VAL A 138 0.95 -5.43 0.92
C VAL A 138 0.83 -6.97 0.85
N PRO A 139 -0.03 -7.64 1.66
CA PRO A 139 -0.17 -9.09 1.59
C PRO A 139 -0.76 -9.57 0.28
N PHE A 140 -1.74 -8.87 -0.31
CA PHE A 140 -2.32 -9.29 -1.59
C PHE A 140 -1.30 -9.19 -2.74
N ARG A 141 -0.56 -8.08 -2.84
CA ARG A 141 0.48 -7.92 -3.85
C ARG A 141 1.60 -8.95 -3.70
N THR A 142 2.02 -9.20 -2.47
CA THR A 142 3.03 -10.23 -2.17
C THR A 142 2.50 -11.63 -2.51
N ALA A 143 1.25 -11.95 -2.20
CA ALA A 143 0.65 -13.24 -2.54
C ALA A 143 0.58 -13.44 -4.07
N GLU A 144 0.21 -12.40 -4.82
CA GLU A 144 0.21 -12.44 -6.29
C GLU A 144 1.60 -12.68 -6.86
N PHE A 145 2.61 -12.01 -6.31
CA PHE A 145 4.01 -12.26 -6.68
C PHE A 145 4.43 -13.70 -6.36
N LEU A 146 4.16 -14.17 -5.14
CA LEU A 146 4.50 -15.53 -4.71
C LEU A 146 3.76 -16.59 -5.52
N ALA A 147 2.55 -16.30 -6.03
CA ALA A 147 1.80 -17.19 -6.89
C ALA A 147 2.34 -17.18 -8.33
N ALA A 148 2.63 -15.99 -8.88
CA ALA A 148 2.99 -15.83 -10.29
C ALA A 148 4.46 -16.15 -10.59
N VAL A 149 5.38 -15.84 -9.68
CA VAL A 149 6.82 -15.88 -9.95
C VAL A 149 7.44 -17.14 -9.35
N PRO A 150 8.02 -18.05 -10.16
CA PRO A 150 8.72 -19.23 -9.65
C PRO A 150 10.07 -18.86 -9.02
N ALA A 151 10.65 -19.74 -8.21
CA ALA A 151 12.03 -19.58 -7.76
C ALA A 151 12.97 -19.87 -8.94
N ILE A 152 13.75 -18.88 -9.37
CA ILE A 152 14.59 -18.95 -10.56
C ILE A 152 16.06 -18.87 -10.14
N GLY A 153 16.89 -19.77 -10.66
CA GLY A 153 18.35 -19.78 -10.46
C GLY A 153 19.11 -18.98 -11.51
N THR A 154 20.42 -18.84 -11.32
CA THR A 154 21.33 -18.07 -12.19
C THR A 154 21.43 -18.63 -13.62
N SER A 155 21.12 -19.91 -13.82
CA SER A 155 21.14 -20.60 -15.11
C SER A 155 19.86 -20.44 -15.95
N ALA A 156 18.90 -19.63 -15.48
CA ALA A 156 17.64 -19.49 -16.17
C ALA A 156 17.72 -18.61 -17.42
N PRO A 157 16.79 -18.76 -18.38
CA PRO A 157 16.75 -17.93 -19.58
C PRO A 157 16.69 -16.43 -19.25
N ALA A 158 17.30 -15.60 -20.10
CA ALA A 158 17.38 -14.15 -19.89
C ALA A 158 16.00 -13.51 -19.70
N TRP A 159 14.98 -13.91 -20.46
CA TRP A 159 13.62 -13.40 -20.30
C TRP A 159 13.03 -13.67 -18.90
N ALA A 160 13.34 -14.83 -18.31
CA ALA A 160 12.83 -15.20 -17.00
C ALA A 160 13.48 -14.35 -15.91
N GLN A 161 14.78 -14.05 -16.06
CA GLN A 161 15.51 -13.15 -15.16
C GLN A 161 14.97 -11.72 -15.25
N VAL A 162 14.67 -11.23 -16.46
CA VAL A 162 14.08 -9.89 -16.67
C VAL A 162 12.71 -9.79 -15.97
N ILE A 163 11.82 -10.77 -16.19
CA ILE A 163 10.51 -10.80 -15.52
C ILE A 163 10.66 -10.87 -14.01
N MET A 164 11.50 -11.78 -13.50
CA MET A 164 11.76 -11.91 -12.07
C MET A 164 12.22 -10.59 -11.46
N ASN A 165 13.26 -9.98 -12.01
CA ASN A 165 13.83 -8.74 -11.48
C ASN A 165 12.83 -7.58 -11.53
N ALA A 166 12.08 -7.45 -12.62
CA ALA A 166 11.09 -6.39 -12.77
C ALA A 166 9.92 -6.54 -11.76
N MET A 167 9.43 -7.77 -11.58
CA MET A 167 8.34 -8.07 -10.63
C MET A 167 8.79 -7.96 -9.17
N VAL A 168 10.02 -8.40 -8.86
CA VAL A 168 10.62 -8.25 -7.52
C VAL A 168 10.76 -6.78 -7.17
N LEU A 169 11.30 -5.97 -8.09
CA LEU A 169 11.45 -4.53 -7.89
C LEU A 169 10.09 -3.86 -7.63
N ASP A 170 9.08 -4.20 -8.43
CA ASP A 170 7.71 -3.70 -8.25
C ASP A 170 7.15 -3.98 -6.85
N VAL A 171 7.20 -5.25 -6.43
CA VAL A 171 6.65 -5.65 -5.15
C VAL A 171 7.43 -5.03 -3.99
N ILE A 172 8.76 -4.95 -4.08
CA ILE A 172 9.60 -4.31 -3.06
C ILE A 172 9.22 -2.83 -2.91
N VAL A 173 9.24 -2.09 -4.03
CA VAL A 173 9.02 -0.64 -4.04
C VAL A 173 7.60 -0.32 -3.60
N MET A 174 6.60 -1.06 -4.07
CA MET A 174 5.21 -0.78 -3.75
C MET A 174 4.83 -1.22 -2.35
N ASN A 175 5.30 -2.37 -1.85
CA ASN A 175 5.12 -2.74 -0.45
C ASN A 175 5.70 -1.67 0.48
N PHE A 176 6.89 -1.16 0.16
CA PHE A 176 7.53 -0.07 0.89
C PHE A 176 6.69 1.21 0.87
N PHE A 177 6.20 1.65 -0.29
CA PHE A 177 5.46 2.90 -0.35
C PHE A 177 4.05 2.81 0.21
N TYR A 178 3.34 1.69 0.04
CA TYR A 178 2.01 1.50 0.61
C TYR A 178 2.06 1.46 2.14
N ILE A 179 3.06 0.83 2.75
CA ILE A 179 3.20 0.83 4.21
C ILE A 179 3.58 2.22 4.74
N VAL A 180 4.39 2.98 3.99
CA VAL A 180 4.71 4.38 4.33
C VAL A 180 3.42 5.22 4.31
N CYS A 181 2.59 5.09 3.27
CA CYS A 181 1.28 5.74 3.20
C CYS A 181 0.38 5.34 4.38
N PHE A 182 0.35 4.06 4.73
CA PHE A 182 -0.40 3.56 5.87
C PHE A 182 0.05 4.23 7.18
N VAL A 183 1.35 4.27 7.46
CA VAL A 183 1.89 4.91 8.68
C VAL A 183 1.59 6.41 8.68
N MET A 184 1.78 7.09 7.55
CA MET A 184 1.44 8.52 7.43
C MET A 184 -0.04 8.78 7.71
N ALA A 185 -0.94 7.94 7.20
CA ALA A 185 -2.37 8.05 7.47
C ALA A 185 -2.68 7.82 8.95
N LEU A 186 -2.08 6.80 9.56
CA LEU A 186 -2.25 6.45 10.97
C LEU A 186 -1.78 7.58 11.90
N ARG A 187 -0.66 8.23 11.56
CA ARG A 187 -0.09 9.36 12.30
C ARG A 187 -0.72 10.71 11.93
N ALA A 188 -1.77 10.74 11.11
CA ALA A 188 -2.40 11.96 10.60
C ALA A 188 -1.41 12.95 9.94
N ALA A 189 -0.35 12.43 9.29
CA ALA A 189 0.69 13.24 8.68
C ALA A 189 0.13 14.06 7.49
N PRO A 190 0.27 15.39 7.46
CA PRO A 190 -0.33 16.26 6.43
C PRO A 190 0.01 15.91 4.97
N LEU A 191 1.14 15.24 4.76
CA LEU A 191 1.63 14.83 3.44
C LEU A 191 0.94 13.56 2.91
N PHE A 192 0.20 12.82 3.74
CA PHE A 192 -0.40 11.52 3.38
C PHE A 192 -1.18 11.56 2.05
N PRO A 193 -2.15 12.48 1.82
CA PRO A 193 -2.93 12.47 0.58
C PRO A 193 -2.07 12.67 -0.68
N ARG A 194 -0.94 13.37 -0.55
CA ARG A 194 -0.01 13.60 -1.67
C ARG A 194 0.85 12.39 -1.92
N MET A 195 1.33 11.77 -0.84
CA MET A 195 2.09 10.53 -0.92
C MET A 195 1.23 9.46 -1.58
N LEU A 196 -0.03 9.30 -1.19
CA LEU A 196 -0.92 8.30 -1.80
C LEU A 196 -1.13 8.54 -3.30
N LEU A 197 -1.31 9.79 -3.73
CA LEU A 197 -1.38 10.12 -5.15
C LEU A 197 -0.07 9.76 -5.87
N PHE A 198 1.08 10.09 -5.27
CA PHE A 198 2.39 9.70 -5.80
C PHE A 198 2.51 8.19 -5.94
N VAL A 199 2.08 7.41 -4.94
CA VAL A 199 2.11 5.95 -4.99
C VAL A 199 1.25 5.40 -6.12
N TRP A 200 0.03 5.91 -6.33
CA TRP A 200 -0.79 5.47 -7.46
C TRP A 200 -0.13 5.74 -8.82
N VAL A 201 0.47 6.92 -8.99
CA VAL A 201 1.19 7.26 -10.23
C VAL A 201 2.43 6.36 -10.39
N ALA A 202 3.21 6.18 -9.33
CA ALA A 202 4.40 5.35 -9.34
C ALA A 202 4.05 3.88 -9.66
N ASP A 203 2.93 3.38 -9.15
CA ASP A 203 2.44 2.02 -9.43
C ASP A 203 2.12 1.86 -10.92
N ILE A 204 1.34 2.78 -11.50
CA ILE A 204 1.06 2.76 -12.95
C ILE A 204 2.35 2.83 -13.77
N MET A 205 3.27 3.72 -13.42
CA MET A 205 4.55 3.86 -14.12
C MET A 205 5.41 2.59 -14.02
N MET A 206 5.40 1.91 -12.86
CA MET A 206 6.06 0.62 -12.69
C MET A 206 5.43 -0.44 -13.59
N GLN A 207 4.09 -0.57 -13.63
CA GLN A 207 3.43 -1.54 -14.52
C GLN A 207 3.78 -1.32 -15.99
N LEU A 208 3.81 -0.06 -16.44
CA LEU A 208 4.22 0.29 -17.81
C LEU A 208 5.70 -0.03 -18.07
N SER A 209 6.57 0.22 -17.09
CA SER A 209 8.00 -0.10 -17.18
C SER A 209 8.25 -1.61 -17.26
N ILE A 210 7.50 -2.41 -16.50
CA ILE A 210 7.55 -3.87 -16.57
C ILE A 210 7.07 -4.34 -17.95
N ALA A 211 5.96 -3.80 -18.47
CA ALA A 211 5.48 -4.15 -19.81
C ALA A 211 6.54 -3.93 -20.88
N GLN A 212 7.24 -2.78 -20.84
CA GLN A 212 8.32 -2.47 -21.77
C GLN A 212 9.54 -3.40 -21.59
N ALA A 213 9.92 -3.69 -20.35
CA ALA A 213 11.03 -4.60 -20.04
C ALA A 213 10.74 -6.01 -20.55
N VAL A 214 9.51 -6.51 -20.38
CA VAL A 214 9.12 -7.84 -20.86
C VAL A 214 9.01 -7.88 -22.38
N ALA A 215 8.47 -6.84 -23.01
CA ALA A 215 8.38 -6.76 -24.47
C ALA A 215 9.75 -6.71 -25.17
N SER A 216 10.79 -6.23 -24.47
CA SER A 216 12.16 -6.16 -24.97
C SER A 216 13.02 -7.37 -24.58
N ALA A 217 12.46 -8.33 -23.84
CA ALA A 217 13.18 -9.52 -23.43
C ALA A 217 13.47 -10.45 -24.63
N PRO A 218 14.71 -10.93 -24.80
CA PRO A 218 15.06 -11.83 -25.89
C PRO A 218 14.41 -13.21 -25.70
N ASP A 219 14.00 -13.83 -26.81
CA ASP A 219 13.46 -15.20 -26.85
C ASP A 219 12.29 -15.46 -25.89
N LEU A 220 11.43 -14.45 -25.67
CA LEU A 220 10.24 -14.58 -24.84
C LEU A 220 9.26 -15.61 -25.46
N PRO A 221 8.91 -16.70 -24.76
CA PRO A 221 7.96 -17.66 -25.28
C PRO A 221 6.58 -17.03 -25.50
N SER A 222 5.92 -17.38 -26.60
CA SER A 222 4.61 -16.81 -26.98
C SER A 222 3.50 -17.06 -25.95
N SER A 223 3.64 -18.08 -25.11
CA SER A 223 2.71 -18.39 -24.01
C SER A 223 2.84 -17.46 -22.80
N ILE A 224 3.99 -16.80 -22.61
CA ILE A 224 4.26 -15.98 -21.41
C ILE A 224 3.71 -14.56 -21.57
N GLY A 225 3.78 -14.00 -22.78
CA GLY A 225 3.33 -12.62 -23.06
C GLY A 225 1.89 -12.33 -22.60
N PRO A 226 0.89 -13.16 -22.97
CA PRO A 226 -0.49 -12.98 -22.51
C PRO A 226 -0.64 -13.06 -20.98
N ALA A 227 0.03 -13.99 -20.32
CA ALA A 227 -0.05 -14.15 -18.87
C ALA A 227 0.50 -12.93 -18.12
N VAL A 228 1.63 -12.38 -18.59
CA VAL A 228 2.20 -11.13 -18.03
C VAL A 228 1.26 -9.96 -18.29
N LYS A 229 0.71 -9.84 -19.50
CA LYS A 229 -0.24 -8.77 -19.85
C LYS A 229 -1.45 -8.77 -18.92
N ASP A 230 -2.05 -9.93 -18.67
CA ASP A 230 -3.24 -10.04 -17.83
C ASP A 230 -2.93 -9.65 -16.37
N LEU A 231 -1.76 -10.05 -15.86
CA LEU A 231 -1.28 -9.67 -14.54
C LEU A 231 -1.07 -8.14 -14.41
N LEU A 232 -0.38 -7.52 -15.37
CA LEU A 232 -0.12 -6.07 -15.37
C LEU A 232 -1.42 -5.27 -15.52
N LEU A 233 -2.32 -5.71 -16.40
CA LEU A 233 -3.62 -5.07 -16.59
C LEU A 233 -4.47 -5.17 -15.31
N GLY A 234 -4.48 -6.33 -14.66
CA GLY A 234 -5.15 -6.52 -13.37
C GLY A 234 -4.61 -5.57 -12.30
N ASN A 235 -3.30 -5.34 -12.25
CA ASN A 235 -2.70 -4.39 -11.31
C ASN A 235 -3.07 -2.94 -11.61
N ILE A 236 -3.03 -2.52 -12.87
CA ILE A 236 -3.49 -1.18 -13.28
C ILE A 236 -4.96 -0.98 -12.91
N GLN A 237 -5.82 -1.98 -13.17
CA GLN A 237 -7.24 -1.90 -12.81
C GLN A 237 -7.44 -1.73 -11.29
N LYS A 238 -6.72 -2.47 -10.44
CA LYS A 238 -6.78 -2.31 -8.98
C LYS A 238 -6.41 -0.89 -8.55
N VAL A 239 -5.35 -0.32 -9.13
CA VAL A 239 -4.91 1.06 -8.83
C VAL A 239 -5.97 2.06 -9.27
N LEU A 240 -6.53 1.92 -10.48
CA LEU A 240 -7.56 2.82 -10.99
C LEU A 240 -8.87 2.74 -10.19
N ILE A 241 -9.29 1.54 -9.79
CA ILE A 241 -10.45 1.33 -8.91
C ILE A 241 -10.20 2.03 -7.56
N SER A 242 -9.02 1.83 -6.98
CA SER A 242 -8.61 2.48 -5.73
C SER A 242 -8.62 4.00 -5.86
N ALA A 243 -7.97 4.55 -6.89
CA ALA A 243 -7.94 5.99 -7.15
C ALA A 243 -9.35 6.56 -7.37
N THR A 244 -10.20 5.88 -8.13
CA THR A 244 -11.58 6.32 -8.40
C THR A 244 -12.42 6.36 -7.13
N LEU A 245 -12.27 5.38 -6.24
CA LEU A 245 -13.00 5.31 -4.98
C LEU A 245 -12.51 6.37 -3.98
N TRP A 246 -11.18 6.52 -3.85
CA TRP A 246 -10.58 7.28 -2.76
C TRP A 246 -10.26 8.73 -3.11
N LEU A 247 -9.97 9.06 -4.37
CA LEU A 247 -9.60 10.43 -4.76
C LEU A 247 -10.72 11.45 -4.46
N PRO A 248 -12.01 11.18 -4.77
CA PRO A 248 -13.09 12.10 -4.39
C PRO A 248 -13.18 12.28 -2.88
N TYR A 249 -13.01 11.20 -2.12
CA TYR A 249 -13.00 11.24 -0.66
C TYR A 249 -11.82 12.07 -0.12
N LEU A 250 -10.61 11.90 -0.67
CA LEU A 250 -9.42 12.65 -0.28
C LEU A 250 -9.52 14.15 -0.61
N ILE A 251 -10.27 14.52 -1.64
CA ILE A 251 -10.45 15.93 -2.04
C ILE A 251 -11.54 16.59 -1.19
N LEU A 252 -12.71 15.97 -1.09
CA LEU A 252 -13.95 16.60 -0.64
C LEU A 252 -14.32 16.32 0.81
N SER A 253 -13.77 15.28 1.44
CA SER A 253 -14.19 14.88 2.79
C SER A 253 -13.80 15.90 3.85
N ASP A 254 -14.76 16.29 4.69
CA ASP A 254 -14.52 17.15 5.85
C ASP A 254 -13.49 16.51 6.80
N ARG A 255 -13.57 15.20 6.98
CA ARG A 255 -12.64 14.41 7.81
C ARG A 255 -11.20 14.50 7.30
N ILE A 256 -10.99 14.37 6.00
CA ILE A 256 -9.65 14.49 5.40
C ILE A 256 -9.14 15.93 5.51
N ASN A 257 -10.00 16.91 5.27
CA ASN A 257 -9.64 18.32 5.36
C ASN A 257 -9.30 18.74 6.80
N ILE A 258 -10.04 18.29 7.80
CA ILE A 258 -9.74 18.60 9.20
C ILE A 258 -8.50 17.86 9.69
N THR A 259 -8.37 16.57 9.37
CA THR A 259 -7.30 15.70 9.88
C THR A 259 -5.94 16.06 9.27
N PHE A 260 -5.88 16.22 7.94
CA PHE A 260 -4.59 16.39 7.25
C PHE A 260 -4.29 17.83 6.85
N ARG A 261 -5.30 18.69 6.73
CA ARG A 261 -5.14 20.05 6.20
C ARG A 261 -5.49 21.16 7.20
N ALA A 262 -5.98 20.81 8.39
CA ALA A 262 -6.48 21.74 9.40
C ALA A 262 -7.49 22.76 8.81
N ARG A 263 -8.53 22.25 8.14
CA ARG A 263 -9.61 23.06 7.55
C ARG A 263 -10.99 22.55 7.91
N ILE A 264 -11.92 23.47 8.12
CA ILE A 264 -13.36 23.23 8.28
C ILE A 264 -14.12 23.91 7.13
N ARG A 265 -15.36 23.49 6.87
CA ARG A 265 -16.22 24.23 5.93
C ARG A 265 -16.48 25.64 6.47
N ALA A 266 -16.41 26.63 5.57
CA ALA A 266 -16.73 28.01 5.84
C ALA A 266 -18.25 28.22 5.93
#